data_AF-A0A371EI94-F1
#
_entry.id   AF-A0A371EI94-F1
#
_cell.length_a   1.000
_cell.length_b   1.000
_cell.length_c   1.000
_cell.angle_alpha   90.00
_cell.angle_beta   90.00
_cell.angle_gamma   90.00
#
_symmetry.space_group_name_H-M   'P 1'
#
loop_
_entity.id
_entity.type
_entity.pdbx_description
1 polymer ?
#
loop_
_entity_poly.entity_id
_entity_poly.type
_entity_poly.pdbx_seq_one_letter_code
_entity_poly.pdbx_strand_id
1 'polypeptide(L)'
;MSTRRWSRYVRGRKKRAKVCLPNNTLQKKLRELQGTVVPGSEGSMDMQTLFQSIEKYILQLEAKVTVLRSRLYLLDSQLYT
;
A
#
# COMPACT_ATOMS: atom_id res chain seq x y z
N MET A 1 14.94 -57.20 38.48
CA MET A 1 13.61 -56.70 38.09
C MET A 1 13.25 -55.50 38.96
N SER A 2 13.02 -54.33 38.38
CA SER A 2 12.17 -53.26 38.95
C SER A 2 11.97 -52.18 37.88
N THR A 3 10.84 -51.48 37.95
CA THR A 3 9.98 -51.07 36.84
C THR A 3 10.33 -49.72 36.21
N ARG A 4 10.31 -49.66 34.87
CA ARG A 4 10.32 -48.42 34.09
C ARG A 4 9.05 -47.61 34.42
N ARG A 5 9.19 -46.53 35.19
CA ARG A 5 8.11 -45.56 35.44
C ARG A 5 7.84 -44.76 34.17
N TRP A 6 6.74 -45.08 33.49
CA TRP A 6 6.17 -44.21 32.46
C TRP A 6 5.44 -43.06 33.17
N SER A 7 6.05 -41.87 33.15
CA SER A 7 5.37 -40.65 33.58
C SER A 7 4.32 -40.29 32.54
N ARG A 8 3.07 -40.46 32.97
CA ARG A 8 1.83 -40.18 32.27
C ARG A 8 1.68 -38.65 32.20
N TYR A 9 1.31 -38.14 31.03
CA TYR A 9 0.82 -36.76 30.77
C TYR A 9 1.84 -35.63 30.61
N VAL A 10 2.28 -35.40 29.37
CA VAL A 10 2.33 -34.03 28.83
C VAL A 10 1.90 -34.05 27.36
N ARG A 11 0.58 -33.96 27.11
CA ARG A 11 0.08 -33.43 25.83
C ARG A 11 0.41 -31.93 25.81
N GLY A 12 1.68 -31.60 25.55
CA GLY A 12 2.11 -30.23 25.37
C GLY A 12 1.40 -29.66 24.14
N ARG A 13 0.47 -28.73 24.37
CA ARG A 13 -0.28 -28.01 23.34
C ARG A 13 0.69 -27.55 22.24
N LYS A 14 0.45 -27.97 20.99
CA LYS A 14 1.11 -27.43 19.80
C LYS A 14 0.84 -25.93 19.78
N LYS A 15 1.83 -25.10 20.15
CA LYS A 15 1.71 -23.63 20.09
C LYS A 15 1.43 -23.28 18.63
N ARG A 16 0.18 -22.92 18.30
CA ARG A 16 -0.10 -22.26 17.02
C ARG A 16 0.63 -20.93 17.06
N ALA A 17 1.56 -20.73 16.13
CA ALA A 17 2.16 -19.43 15.94
C ALA A 17 1.03 -18.42 15.76
N LYS A 18 0.99 -17.37 16.60
CA LYS A 18 0.18 -16.21 16.28
C LYS A 18 0.80 -15.64 15.01
N VAL A 19 0.10 -15.79 13.88
CA VAL A 19 0.41 -15.04 12.66
C VAL A 19 0.12 -13.58 12.99
N CYS A 20 1.11 -12.91 13.56
CA CYS A 20 1.11 -11.46 13.63
C CYS A 20 1.40 -11.00 12.20
N LEU A 21 0.40 -10.47 11.51
CA LEU A 21 0.63 -9.76 10.26
C LEU A 21 1.68 -8.68 10.52
N PRO A 22 2.74 -8.57 9.71
CA PRO A 22 3.77 -7.57 9.93
C PRO A 22 3.15 -6.18 9.73
N ASN A 23 2.91 -5.47 10.84
CA ASN A 23 2.53 -4.05 10.88
C ASN A 23 3.47 -3.16 10.05
N ASN A 24 4.63 -3.68 9.66
CA ASN A 24 5.63 -3.04 8.82
C ASN A 24 5.18 -2.87 7.35
N THR A 25 4.23 -3.66 6.86
CA THR A 25 3.83 -3.62 5.43
C THR A 25 3.04 -2.36 5.09
N LEU A 26 2.11 -1.94 5.95
CA LEU A 26 1.31 -0.73 5.73
C LEU A 26 2.18 0.52 5.85
N GLN A 27 3.05 0.61 6.86
CA GLN A 27 3.95 1.74 7.03
C GLN A 27 4.98 1.87 5.89
N LYS A 28 5.44 0.73 5.34
CA LYS A 28 6.33 0.72 4.17
C LYS A 28 5.61 1.26 2.93
N LYS A 29 4.39 0.77 2.65
CA LYS A 29 3.57 1.27 1.53
C LYS A 29 3.23 2.75 1.67
N LEU A 30 2.95 3.22 2.89
CA LEU A 30 2.70 4.63 3.14
C LEU A 30 3.93 5.47 2.85
N ARG A 31 5.13 5.06 3.29
CA ARG A 31 6.40 5.73 2.94
C ARG A 31 6.66 5.77 1.43
N GLU A 32 6.41 4.67 0.73
CA GLU A 32 6.52 4.61 -0.75
C GLU A 32 5.54 5.58 -1.43
N LEU A 33 4.33 5.72 -0.89
CA LEU A 33 3.35 6.72 -1.36
C LEU A 33 3.80 8.16 -1.09
N GLN A 34 4.44 8.45 0.05
CA GLN A 34 4.97 9.80 0.31
C GLN A 34 6.04 10.18 -0.72
N GLY A 35 6.96 9.25 -1.02
CA GLY A 35 8.04 9.51 -1.97
C GLY A 35 7.58 9.68 -3.42
N THR A 36 6.44 9.10 -3.80
CA THR A 36 5.91 9.20 -5.18
C THR A 36 5.07 10.46 -5.40
N VAL A 37 4.40 10.96 -4.36
CA VAL A 37 3.41 12.05 -4.49
C VAL A 37 4.06 13.41 -4.21
N VAL A 38 5.05 13.48 -3.32
CA VAL A 38 5.70 14.73 -2.94
C VAL A 38 7.22 14.62 -3.06
N PRO A 39 7.83 15.11 -4.16
CA PRO A 39 9.29 15.17 -4.25
C PRO A 39 9.84 16.09 -3.16
N GLY A 40 10.71 15.56 -2.29
CA GLY A 40 11.39 16.33 -1.23
C GLY A 40 10.73 16.32 0.16
N SER A 41 9.68 15.54 0.38
CA SER A 41 9.04 15.44 1.70
C SER A 41 9.78 14.46 2.63
N GLU A 42 10.87 14.91 3.26
CA GLU A 42 11.55 14.17 4.34
C GLU A 42 10.98 14.43 5.75
N GLY A 43 9.87 15.18 5.85
CA GLY A 43 9.20 15.48 7.12
C GLY A 43 8.08 14.49 7.47
N SER A 44 7.79 14.35 8.77
CA SER A 44 6.61 13.64 9.28
C SER A 44 5.32 14.37 8.87
N MET A 45 4.92 14.21 7.62
CA MET A 45 3.68 14.76 7.11
C MET A 45 2.52 13.95 7.70
N ASP A 46 1.55 14.65 8.30
CA ASP A 46 0.36 14.02 8.86
C ASP A 46 -0.37 13.19 7.80
N MET A 47 -0.75 11.95 8.14
CA MET A 47 -1.33 11.00 7.20
C MET A 47 -2.58 11.57 6.52
N GLN A 48 -3.37 12.37 7.25
CA GLN A 48 -4.55 13.00 6.69
C GLN A 48 -4.21 14.00 5.58
N THR A 49 -3.14 14.78 5.77
CA THR A 49 -2.64 15.71 4.74
C THR A 49 -2.04 14.99 3.53
N LEU A 50 -1.39 13.83 3.75
CA LEU A 50 -0.92 12.97 2.68
C LEU A 50 -2.08 12.51 1.80
N PHE A 51 -3.13 11.94 2.39
CA PHE A 51 -4.29 11.45 1.62
C PHE A 51 -4.96 12.58 0.84
N GLN A 52 -5.11 13.77 1.43
CA GLN A 52 -5.64 14.93 0.70
C GLN A 52 -4.73 15.37 -0.46
N SER A 53 -3.41 15.30 -0.29
CA SER A 53 -2.46 15.61 -1.36
C SER A 53 -2.55 14.60 -2.51
N ILE A 54 -2.71 13.31 -2.19
CA ILE A 54 -2.91 12.23 -3.15
C ILE A 54 -4.20 12.44 -3.94
N GLU A 55 -5.30 12.73 -3.25
CA GLU A 55 -6.60 12.97 -3.88
C GLU A 55 -6.53 14.15 -4.87
N LYS A 56 -5.92 15.27 -4.44
CA LYS A 56 -5.69 16.42 -5.32
C LYS A 56 -4.82 16.07 -6.53
N TYR A 57 -3.78 15.27 -6.33
CA TYR A 57 -2.88 14.87 -7.40
C TYR A 57 -3.57 13.96 -8.43
N ILE A 58 -4.39 13.01 -7.96
CA ILE A 58 -5.21 12.15 -8.83
C ILE A 58 -6.15 13.01 -9.69
N LEU A 59 -6.88 13.95 -9.08
CA LEU A 59 -7.78 14.84 -9.81
C LEU A 59 -7.04 15.68 -10.86
N GLN A 60 -5.84 16.18 -10.55
CA GLN A 60 -5.00 16.89 -11.53
C GLN A 60 -4.57 16.00 -12.70
N LEU A 61 -4.21 14.75 -12.44
CA LEU A 61 -3.85 13.79 -13.49
C LEU A 61 -5.05 13.46 -14.38
N GLU A 62 -6.23 13.24 -13.79
CA GLU A 62 -7.47 12.98 -14.54
C GLU A 62 -7.84 14.15 -15.45
N ALA A 63 -7.73 15.39 -14.95
CA ALA A 63 -7.94 16.58 -15.76
C ALA A 63 -6.94 16.67 -16.93
N LYS A 64 -5.64 16.41 -16.69
CA LYS A 64 -4.62 16.40 -17.75
C LYS A 64 -4.90 15.32 -18.79
N VAL A 65 -5.26 14.11 -18.37
CA VAL A 65 -5.62 13.01 -19.28
C VAL A 65 -6.84 13.38 -20.12
N THR A 66 -7.84 14.03 -19.53
CA THR A 66 -9.04 14.47 -20.23
C THR A 66 -8.71 15.50 -21.31
N VAL A 67 -7.84 16.48 -21.01
CA VAL A 67 -7.36 17.46 -22.00
C VAL A 67 -6.53 16.81 -23.10
N LEU A 68 -5.67 15.84 -22.76
CA LEU A 68 -4.88 15.12 -23.78
C LEU A 68 -5.78 14.30 -24.70
N ARG A 69 -6.79 13.63 -24.14
CA ARG A 69 -7.78 12.89 -24.92
C ARG A 69 -8.56 13.81 -25.85
N SER A 70 -9.05 14.96 -25.38
CA SER A 70 -9.77 15.90 -26.24
C SER A 70 -8.90 16.43 -27.36
N ARG A 71 -7.62 16.74 -27.10
CA ARG A 71 -6.65 17.11 -28.14
C ARG A 71 -6.42 15.99 -29.16
N LEU A 72 -6.33 14.74 -28.70
CA LEU A 72 -6.13 13.59 -29.57
C LEU A 72 -7.35 13.37 -30.49
N TYR A 73 -8.57 13.45 -29.96
CA TYR A 73 -9.79 13.39 -30.76
C TYR A 73 -9.90 14.53 -31.80
N LEU A 74 -9.43 15.73 -31.46
CA LEU A 74 -9.40 16.87 -32.40
C LEU A 74 -8.38 16.66 -33.53
N LEU A 75 -7.21 16.10 -33.21
CA LEU A 75 -6.19 15.77 -34.22
C LEU A 75 -6.65 14.63 -35.13
N ASP A 76 -7.28 13.59 -34.58
CA ASP A 76 -7.87 12.52 -35.38
C ASP A 76 -8.94 13.08 -36.33
N SER A 77 -9.77 14.02 -35.86
CA SER A 77 -10.81 14.64 -36.70
C SER A 77 -10.25 15.52 -37.84
N GLN A 78 -9.04 16.09 -37.68
CA GLN A 78 -8.36 16.89 -38.72
C GLN A 78 -7.67 16.02 -39.77
N LEU A 79 -7.37 14.75 -39.47
CA LEU A 79 -6.71 13.81 -40.38
C LEU A 79 -7.67 13.14 -41.37
N TYR A 80 -8.98 13.24 -41.15
CA TYR A 80 -10.04 12.71 -42.01
C TYR A 80 -10.77 13.76 -42.86
N THR A 81 -10.27 15.01 -42.88
CA THR A 81 -10.70 16.10 -43.77
C THR A 81 -9.60 16.46 -44.75
#